data_AF-A0A0L0EYR9-F1
#
_entry.id   AF-A0A0L0EYR9-F1
#
_cell.length_a   1.000
_cell.length_b   1.000
_cell.length_c   1.000
_cell.angle_alpha   90.00
_cell.angle_beta   90.00
_cell.angle_gamma   90.00
#
_symmetry.space_group_name_H-M   'P 1'
#
loop_
_entity.id
_entity.type
_entity.pdbx_description
1 polymer ?
#
loop_
_entity_poly.entity_id
_entity_poly.type
_entity_poly.pdbx_seq_one_letter_code
_entity_poly.pdbx_strand_id
1 'polypeptide(L)'
;MTTMGSVHATEYFRERTIIGAGVYFSGSKSILFVSIDGDKSGMSPCATTRRFAIDDSMPNFDEMVSIAMTAYATGEKSVDLAASKTCNHWGNAQDLLGIKIGSMVW
;
A
#
# COMPACT_ATOMS: atom_id res chain seq x y z
N MET A 1 5.10 3.84 29.94
CA MET A 1 6.07 4.06 28.85
C MET A 1 5.48 3.41 27.61
N THR A 2 4.75 4.19 26.82
CA THR A 2 4.02 3.69 25.66
C THR A 2 5.02 3.48 24.53
N THR A 3 5.25 2.23 24.14
CA THR A 3 5.99 1.92 22.92
C THR A 3 5.16 2.39 21.73
N MET A 4 5.57 3.50 21.10
CA MET A 4 5.18 3.77 19.71
C MET A 4 5.67 2.58 18.90
N GLY A 5 4.74 1.74 18.44
CA GLY A 5 5.05 0.60 17.60
C GLY A 5 5.80 1.09 16.38
N SER A 6 7.07 0.70 16.25
CA SER A 6 7.84 0.96 15.06
C SER A 6 7.22 0.14 13.93
N VAL A 7 6.52 0.83 13.02
CA VAL A 7 6.08 0.24 11.75
C VAL A 7 7.32 0.06 10.90
N HIS A 8 8.05 -1.03 11.14
CA HIS A 8 9.19 -1.39 10.30
C HIS A 8 8.65 -1.92 8.97
N ALA A 9 8.62 -1.04 7.96
CA ALA A 9 8.49 -1.46 6.57
C ALA A 9 9.52 -2.56 6.32
N THR A 10 9.01 -3.74 5.99
CA THR A 10 9.87 -4.92 5.79
C THR A 10 10.33 -5.00 4.34
N GLU A 11 9.55 -4.43 3.42
CA GLU A 11 9.77 -4.49 1.98
C GLU A 11 9.43 -3.15 1.33
N TYR A 12 10.19 -2.80 0.29
CA TYR A 12 10.00 -1.59 -0.50
C TYR A 12 9.86 -1.94 -1.98
N PHE A 13 8.83 -1.39 -2.62
CA PHE A 13 8.61 -1.49 -4.06
C PHE A 13 8.81 -0.09 -4.65
N ARG A 14 9.93 0.12 -5.34
CA ARG A 14 10.41 1.46 -5.72
C ARG A 14 10.36 1.72 -7.21
N GLU A 15 10.20 2.98 -7.58
CA GLU A 15 10.10 3.45 -8.98
C GLU A 15 9.06 2.61 -9.73
N ARG A 16 7.81 2.70 -9.25
CA ARG A 16 6.66 1.99 -9.77
C ARG A 16 5.60 2.96 -10.27
N THR A 17 4.73 2.42 -11.11
CA THR A 17 3.48 3.07 -11.52
C THR A 17 2.33 2.35 -10.82
N ILE A 18 1.37 3.09 -10.25
CA ILE A 18 0.10 2.50 -9.85
C ILE A 18 -0.73 2.25 -11.12
N ILE A 19 -1.05 0.99 -11.39
CA ILE A 19 -1.84 0.56 -12.55
C ILE A 19 -3.28 0.18 -12.19
N GLY A 20 -3.60 0.15 -10.90
CA GLY A 20 -4.95 -0.02 -10.40
C GLY A 20 -5.05 0.46 -8.96
N ALA A 21 -6.10 1.22 -8.67
CA ALA A 21 -6.45 1.62 -7.32
C ALA A 21 -7.97 1.50 -7.15
N GLY A 22 -8.43 1.07 -5.98
CA GLY A 22 -9.85 0.94 -5.72
C GLY A 22 -10.15 0.89 -4.23
N VAL A 23 -11.28 1.48 -3.84
CA VAL A 23 -11.79 1.44 -2.47
C VAL A 23 -12.96 0.46 -2.41
N TYR A 24 -12.98 -0.36 -1.37
CA TYR A 24 -14.03 -1.33 -1.12
C TYR A 24 -14.46 -1.24 0.34
N PHE A 25 -15.76 -1.40 0.60
CA PHE A 25 -16.28 -1.47 1.96
C PHE A 25 -16.70 -2.90 2.27
N SER A 26 -16.20 -3.46 3.38
CA SER A 26 -16.50 -4.83 3.80
C SER A 26 -16.69 -4.90 5.30
N GLY A 27 -17.84 -5.42 5.74
CA GLY A 27 -18.20 -5.49 7.16
C GLY A 27 -18.30 -4.09 7.77
N SER A 28 -17.24 -3.66 8.46
CA SER A 28 -17.14 -2.36 9.12
C SER A 28 -15.88 -1.59 8.77
N LYS A 29 -15.18 -1.99 7.70
CA LYS A 29 -13.92 -1.40 7.28
C LYS A 29 -13.99 -0.90 5.85
N SER A 30 -13.41 0.26 5.63
CA SER A 30 -13.00 0.74 4.30
C SER A 30 -11.61 0.19 4.00
N ILE A 31 -11.43 -0.36 2.80
CA ILE A 31 -10.18 -0.96 2.35
C ILE A 31 -9.77 -0.29 1.04
N LEU A 32 -8.53 0.18 0.99
CA LEU A 32 -7.87 0.61 -0.24
C LEU A 32 -7.07 -0.56 -0.79
N PHE A 33 -7.27 -0.86 -2.07
CA PHE A 33 -6.43 -1.77 -2.84
C PHE A 33 -5.56 -1.00 -3.82
N VAL A 34 -4.29 -1.40 -3.93
CA VAL A 34 -3.34 -0.82 -4.90
C VAL A 34 -2.63 -1.93 -5.67
N SER A 35 -2.60 -1.81 -6.99
CA SER A 35 -1.81 -2.63 -7.90
C SER A 35 -0.77 -1.77 -8.59
N ILE A 36 0.47 -2.26 -8.62
CA ILE A 36 1.60 -1.58 -9.28
C ILE A 36 2.02 -2.32 -10.55
N ASP A 37 2.83 -1.70 -11.40
CA ASP A 37 3.52 -2.37 -12.49
C ASP A 37 4.78 -3.15 -12.01
N GLY A 38 5.62 -3.58 -12.94
CA GLY A 38 6.93 -4.14 -12.66
C GLY A 38 6.95 -5.49 -11.94
N ASP A 39 8.15 -5.86 -11.47
CA ASP A 39 8.40 -7.10 -10.76
C ASP A 39 7.77 -7.08 -9.35
N LYS A 40 7.10 -8.18 -9.03
CA LYS A 40 6.39 -8.46 -7.77
C LYS A 40 6.84 -9.76 -7.12
N SER A 41 7.96 -10.33 -7.58
CA SER A 41 8.55 -11.55 -7.03
C SER A 41 8.87 -11.44 -5.53
N GLY A 42 9.14 -10.23 -5.05
CA GLY A 42 9.38 -9.91 -3.64
C GLY A 42 8.11 -9.68 -2.80
N MET A 43 6.90 -9.87 -3.34
CA MET A 43 5.69 -9.77 -2.52
C MET A 43 5.56 -10.97 -1.57
N SER A 44 4.94 -10.72 -0.42
CA SER A 44 4.67 -11.78 0.56
C SER A 44 3.87 -12.93 -0.07
N PRO A 45 4.16 -14.21 0.25
CA PRO A 45 3.42 -15.36 -0.29
C PRO A 45 1.90 -15.32 -0.04
N CYS A 46 1.44 -14.63 1.01
CA CYS A 46 0.01 -14.48 1.28
C CYS A 46 -0.70 -13.58 0.27
N ALA A 47 0.03 -12.73 -0.46
CA ALA A 47 -0.52 -11.78 -1.42
C ALA A 47 -0.81 -12.44 -2.78
N THR A 48 -1.68 -13.45 -2.79
CA THR A 48 -1.98 -14.26 -3.98
C THR A 48 -2.58 -13.47 -5.14
N THR A 49 -3.21 -12.32 -4.85
CA THR A 49 -3.73 -11.41 -5.88
C THR A 49 -2.72 -10.37 -6.37
N ARG A 50 -1.48 -10.39 -5.86
CA ARG A 50 -0.37 -9.49 -6.25
C ARG A 50 -0.74 -8.01 -6.18
N ARG A 51 -1.52 -7.64 -5.17
CA ARG A 51 -1.92 -6.27 -4.84
C ARG A 51 -1.64 -5.98 -3.37
N PHE A 52 -1.65 -4.71 -3.03
CA PHE A 52 -1.52 -4.22 -1.67
C PHE A 52 -2.88 -3.85 -1.09
N ALA A 53 -2.99 -3.88 0.24
CA ALA A 53 -4.17 -3.44 0.96
C ALA A 53 -3.79 -2.63 2.21
N ILE A 54 -4.61 -1.62 2.51
CA ILE A 54 -4.63 -0.92 3.79
C ILE A 54 -6.10 -0.68 4.15
N ASP A 55 -6.44 -0.68 5.43
CA ASP A 55 -7.79 -0.37 5.90
C ASP A 55 -7.83 0.83 6.84
N ASP A 56 -9.04 1.29 7.13
CA ASP A 56 -9.34 2.45 7.99
C ASP A 56 -9.00 2.28 9.47
N SER A 57 -8.45 1.13 9.89
CA SER A 57 -7.84 1.01 11.22
C SER A 57 -6.47 1.69 11.31
N MET A 58 -5.88 2.05 10.16
CA MET A 58 -4.62 2.77 10.09
C MET A 58 -4.85 4.29 10.16
N PRO A 59 -4.06 5.02 10.98
CA PRO A 59 -4.29 6.45 11.23
C PRO A 59 -4.07 7.34 10.00
N ASN A 60 -3.40 6.83 8.96
CA ASN A 60 -3.09 7.54 7.72
C ASN A 60 -3.94 7.07 6.53
N PHE A 61 -5.04 6.35 6.74
CA PHE A 61 -5.81 5.74 5.67
C PHE A 61 -6.30 6.75 4.62
N ASP A 62 -6.88 7.87 5.04
CA ASP A 62 -7.45 8.87 4.13
C ASP A 62 -6.37 9.57 3.29
N GLU A 63 -5.21 9.86 3.88
CA GLU A 63 -4.05 10.39 3.18
C GLU A 63 -3.50 9.38 2.19
N MET A 64 -3.44 8.09 2.56
CA MET A 64 -3.00 7.01 1.69
C MET A 64 -3.92 6.85 0.47
N VAL A 65 -5.24 6.92 0.66
CA VAL A 65 -6.23 6.93 -0.43
C VAL A 65 -5.97 8.12 -1.35
N SER A 66 -5.81 9.31 -0.78
CA SER A 66 -5.60 10.54 -1.54
C SER A 66 -4.34 10.47 -2.42
N ILE A 67 -3.22 10.00 -1.86
CA ILE A 67 -1.96 9.87 -2.61
C ILE A 67 -2.07 8.77 -3.67
N ALA A 68 -2.61 7.60 -3.33
CA ALA A 68 -2.73 6.48 -4.28
C ALA A 68 -3.62 6.83 -5.48
N MET A 69 -4.76 7.46 -5.24
CA MET A 69 -5.68 7.89 -6.30
C MET A 69 -5.08 9.00 -7.15
N THR A 70 -4.33 9.93 -6.55
CA THR A 70 -3.60 10.97 -7.28
C THR A 70 -2.55 10.35 -8.20
N ALA A 71 -1.69 9.47 -7.68
CA ALA A 71 -0.66 8.80 -8.49
C ALA A 71 -1.26 7.96 -9.63
N TYR A 72 -2.37 7.27 -9.38
CA TYR A 72 -3.08 6.52 -10.42
C TYR A 72 -3.62 7.45 -11.51
N ALA A 73 -4.30 8.54 -11.12
CA ALA A 73 -4.93 9.47 -12.05
C ALA A 73 -3.89 10.23 -12.91
N THR A 74 -2.72 10.54 -12.36
CA THR A 74 -1.66 11.24 -13.08
C THR A 74 -0.73 10.31 -13.87
N GLY A 75 -0.81 8.99 -13.64
CA GLY A 75 0.14 8.04 -14.20
C GLY A 75 1.57 8.26 -13.70
N GLU A 76 1.72 8.67 -12.44
CA GLU A 76 3.03 8.89 -11.79
C GLU A 76 3.87 7.60 -11.84
N LYS A 77 5.13 7.73 -12.24
CA LYS A 77 6.07 6.62 -12.46
C LYS A 77 7.09 6.46 -11.33
N SER A 78 7.20 7.48 -10.48
CA SER A 78 8.05 7.47 -9.30
C SER A 78 7.22 7.29 -8.04
N VAL A 79 6.50 6.17 -7.96
CA VAL A 79 5.80 5.74 -6.74
C VAL A 79 6.65 4.72 -5.99
N ASP A 80 6.87 4.96 -4.71
CA ASP A 80 7.47 3.97 -3.80
C ASP A 80 6.44 3.54 -2.75
N LEU A 81 6.30 2.23 -2.58
CA LEU A 81 5.41 1.62 -1.60
C LEU A 81 6.24 0.95 -0.52
N ALA A 82 5.92 1.25 0.73
CA ALA A 82 6.45 0.57 1.91
C ALA A 82 5.41 -0.46 2.37
N ALA A 83 5.80 -1.73 2.48
CA ALA A 83 4.90 -2.82 2.82
C ALA A 83 5.45 -3.70 3.94
N SER A 84 4.55 -4.35 4.66
CA SER A 84 4.91 -5.40 5.61
C SER A 84 4.75 -6.78 4.96
N LYS A 85 5.31 -7.83 5.57
CA LYS A 85 5.16 -9.20 5.07
C LYS A 85 3.80 -9.84 5.37
N THR A 86 2.87 -9.13 6.00
CA THR A 86 1.55 -9.67 6.39
C THR A 86 0.47 -9.34 5.35
N CYS A 87 -0.69 -9.98 5.51
CA CYS A 87 -1.90 -9.75 4.72
C CYS A 87 -3.11 -9.63 5.67
N ASN A 88 -2.97 -8.82 6.71
CA ASN A 88 -3.93 -8.69 7.81
C ASN A 88 -5.08 -7.73 7.48
N HIS A 89 -4.84 -6.73 6.62
CA HIS A 89 -5.89 -5.81 6.18
C HIS A 89 -6.83 -6.49 5.19
N TRP A 90 -6.28 -7.37 4.34
CA TRP A 90 -7.06 -8.19 3.42
C TRP A 90 -6.32 -9.47 3.05
N GLY A 91 -6.88 -10.64 3.41
CA GLY A 91 -6.18 -11.93 3.45
C GLY A 91 -5.50 -12.45 2.18
N ASN A 92 -5.64 -11.79 1.04
CA ASN A 92 -4.95 -12.13 -0.21
C ASN A 92 -4.17 -10.97 -0.86
N ALA A 93 -3.93 -9.90 -0.11
CA ALA A 93 -3.22 -8.69 -0.51
C ALA A 93 -2.23 -8.27 0.57
N GLN A 94 -1.04 -7.82 0.16
CA GLN A 94 0.03 -7.47 1.09
C GLN A 94 -0.26 -6.15 1.81
N ASP A 95 0.03 -6.08 3.11
CA ASP A 95 -0.28 -4.89 3.90
C ASP A 95 0.62 -3.71 3.51
N LEU A 96 -0.03 -2.61 3.10
CA LEU A 96 0.60 -1.34 2.76
C LEU A 96 0.76 -0.49 4.02
N LEU A 97 1.96 0.03 4.24
CA LEU A 97 2.31 0.85 5.40
C LEU A 97 2.48 2.32 5.04
N GLY A 98 2.93 2.59 3.80
CA GLY A 98 3.22 3.93 3.34
C GLY A 98 3.35 3.99 1.82
N ILE A 99 3.13 5.18 1.28
CA ILE A 99 3.29 5.49 -0.12
C ILE A 99 3.95 6.87 -0.24
N LYS A 100 4.88 7.01 -1.18
CA LYS A 100 5.35 8.33 -1.63
C LYS A 100 5.31 8.40 -3.14
N ILE A 101 5.21 9.62 -3.64
CA ILE A 101 5.17 9.94 -5.06
C ILE A 101 6.22 11.00 -5.38
N GLY A 102 6.81 10.94 -6.56
CA GLY A 102 7.85 11.86 -7.03
C GLY A 102 9.18 11.74 -6.25
N SER A 103 9.96 12.82 -6.26
CA SER A 103 11.33 12.87 -5.73
C SER A 103 11.43 12.98 -4.21
N MET A 104 10.43 12.52 -3.46
CA MET A 104 10.42 12.55 -1.99
C MET A 104 11.44 11.54 -1.43
N VAL A 105 12.18 11.95 -0.39
CA VAL A 105 13.13 11.11 0.35
C VAL A 105 12.45 10.60 1.63
N TRP A 106 12.70 9.35 2.01
CA TRP A 106 12.17 8.71 3.23
C TRP A 106 12.84 9.22 4.50
#